data_AF-A0A835EGK3-F1
#
_entry.id   AF-A0A835EGK3-F1
#
_cell.length_a   1.000
_cell.length_b   1.000
_cell.length_c   1.000
_cell.angle_alpha   90.00
_cell.angle_beta   90.00
_cell.angle_gamma   90.00
#
_symmetry.space_group_name_H-M   'P 1'
#
loop_
_entity.id
_entity.type
_entity.pdbx_description
1 polymer ?
#
loop_
_entity_poly.entity_id
_entity_poly.type
_entity_poly.pdbx_seq_one_letter_code
_entity_poly.pdbx_strand_id
1 'polypeptide(L)'
;MHLFLECQFAQDCWNMLHIQVTDAEPLQTLRAFEEQLSVPFPMYIIIIMSWCIWMARNDLIFKGIPPQLSSMRSRFKNEFTVVILRAKSPYHDVMNLWLQTHF
;
A
#
# COMPACT_ATOMS: atom_id res chain seq x y z
N MET A 1 -15.75 -1.11 1.30
CA MET A 1 -14.44 -1.76 1.05
C MET A 1 -14.07 -1.81 -0.43
N HIS A 2 -15.06 -1.96 -1.32
CA HIS A 2 -14.98 -1.73 -2.78
C HIS A 2 -13.90 -0.73 -3.26
N LEU A 3 -13.82 0.46 -2.64
CA LEU A 3 -12.86 1.49 -3.08
C LEU A 3 -11.39 1.06 -2.99
N PHE A 4 -11.03 0.34 -1.93
CA PHE A 4 -9.63 0.01 -1.63
C PHE A 4 -9.20 -1.31 -2.24
N LEU A 5 -10.14 -2.15 -2.68
CA LEU A 5 -9.85 -3.51 -3.12
C LEU A 5 -10.32 -3.77 -4.55
N GLU A 6 -11.47 -3.23 -4.96
CA GLU A 6 -12.17 -3.74 -6.14
C GLU A 6 -12.03 -2.86 -7.37
N CYS A 7 -11.78 -1.56 -7.24
CA CYS A 7 -11.57 -0.73 -8.41
C CYS A 7 -10.25 -1.08 -9.10
N GLN A 8 -10.21 -1.02 -10.44
CA GLN A 8 -9.03 -1.41 -11.23
C GLN A 8 -7.75 -0.71 -10.75
N PHE A 9 -7.85 0.59 -10.47
CA PHE A 9 -6.71 1.35 -9.97
C PHE A 9 -6.20 0.85 -8.62
N ALA A 10 -7.09 0.47 -7.70
CA ALA A 10 -6.68 -0.10 -6.42
C ALA A 10 -6.00 -1.47 -6.62
N GLN A 11 -6.57 -2.33 -7.47
CA GLN A 11 -5.95 -3.62 -7.81
C GLN A 11 -4.56 -3.44 -8.42
N ASP A 12 -4.39 -2.47 -9.33
CA ASP A 12 -3.09 -2.14 -9.92
C ASP A 12 -2.09 -1.64 -8.87
N CYS A 13 -2.56 -0.90 -7.85
CA CYS A 13 -1.73 -0.47 -6.73
C CYS A 13 -1.26 -1.63 -5.86
N TRP A 14 -2.13 -2.61 -5.57
CA TRP A 14 -1.74 -3.82 -4.85
C TRP A 14 -0.82 -4.72 -5.68
N ASN A 15 -1.09 -4.86 -6.97
CA ASN A 15 -0.24 -5.59 -7.93
C ASN A 15 1.16 -5.00 -8.05
N MET A 16 1.34 -3.70 -7.82
CA MET A 16 2.65 -3.05 -7.73
C MET A 16 3.54 -3.65 -6.63
N LEU A 17 2.92 -4.18 -5.57
CA LEU A 17 3.57 -4.87 -4.46
C LEU A 17 3.50 -6.40 -4.60
N HIS A 18 3.10 -6.90 -5.77
CA HIS A 18 2.84 -8.32 -6.03
C HIS A 18 1.74 -8.94 -5.15
N ILE A 19 0.82 -8.12 -4.63
CA ILE A 19 -0.32 -8.57 -3.81
C ILE A 19 -1.55 -8.75 -4.70
N GLN A 20 -2.11 -9.96 -4.70
CA GLN A 20 -3.35 -10.29 -5.38
C GLN A 20 -4.55 -10.05 -4.48
N VAL A 21 -5.54 -9.32 -4.99
CA VAL A 21 -6.82 -9.12 -4.33
C VAL A 21 -7.72 -10.33 -4.59
N THR A 22 -8.19 -10.97 -3.52
CA THR A 22 -9.17 -12.06 -3.60
C THR A 22 -10.59 -11.52 -3.52
N ASP A 23 -11.53 -12.19 -4.20
CA ASP A 23 -12.96 -11.89 -4.16
C ASP A 23 -13.65 -12.42 -2.89
N ALA A 24 -12.93 -12.34 -1.77
CA ALA A 24 -13.32 -12.86 -0.47
C ALA A 24 -13.89 -11.75 0.42
N GLU A 25 -14.44 -12.15 1.57
CA GLU A 25 -14.88 -11.18 2.56
C GLU A 25 -13.70 -10.30 3.03
N PRO A 26 -13.96 -9.01 3.32
CA PRO A 26 -13.02 -8.03 3.84
C PRO A 26 -11.84 -8.52 4.70
N LEU A 27 -12.17 -9.24 5.77
CA LEU A 27 -11.21 -9.72 6.75
C LEU A 27 -10.37 -10.89 6.21
N GLN A 28 -10.94 -11.69 5.32
CA GLN A 28 -10.24 -12.79 4.66
C GLN A 28 -9.22 -12.25 3.66
N THR A 29 -9.58 -11.21 2.89
CA THR A 29 -8.63 -10.54 1.98
C THR A 29 -7.47 -9.90 2.75
N LEU A 30 -7.73 -9.26 3.90
CA LEU A 30 -6.67 -8.72 4.75
C LEU A 30 -5.72 -9.80 5.27
N ARG A 31 -6.24 -10.94 5.73
CA ARG A 31 -5.40 -12.08 6.13
C ARG A 31 -4.57 -12.62 4.96
N ALA A 32 -5.18 -12.73 3.78
CA ALA A 32 -4.47 -13.14 2.57
C ALA A 32 -3.36 -12.14 2.20
N PHE A 33 -3.54 -10.84 2.45
CA PHE A 33 -2.48 -9.84 2.24
C PHE A 33 -1.33 -10.04 3.23
N GLU A 34 -1.63 -10.30 4.50
CA GLU A 34 -0.61 -10.59 5.51
C GLU A 34 0.23 -11.82 5.13
N GLU A 35 -0.44 -12.90 4.68
CA GLU A 35 0.22 -14.12 4.21
C GLU A 35 1.08 -13.86 2.96
N GLN A 36 0.54 -13.15 1.95
CA GLN A 36 1.28 -12.82 0.73
C GLN A 36 2.49 -11.92 0.99
N LEU A 37 2.36 -10.95 1.91
CA LEU A 37 3.44 -10.04 2.27
C LEU A 37 4.56 -10.73 3.03
N SER A 38 4.23 -11.69 3.92
CA SER A 38 5.22 -12.52 4.64
C SER A 38 6.34 -11.71 5.34
N VAL A 39 6.01 -10.51 5.84
CA VAL A 39 6.92 -9.64 6.62
C VAL A 39 6.40 -9.45 8.05
N PRO A 40 7.24 -9.04 9.02
CA PRO A 40 6.79 -8.82 10.40
C PRO A 40 5.96 -7.53 10.62
N PHE A 41 5.69 -6.75 9.56
CA PHE A 41 4.98 -5.47 9.61
C PHE A 41 3.92 -5.29 8.50
N PRO A 42 3.12 -6.32 8.17
CA PRO A 42 2.27 -6.28 6.98
C PRO A 42 1.22 -5.17 7.06
N MET A 43 0.69 -4.93 8.27
CA MET A 43 -0.28 -3.85 8.53
C MET A 43 0.24 -2.47 8.15
N TYR A 44 1.53 -2.17 8.34
CA TYR A 44 2.06 -0.87 7.94
C TYR A 44 1.99 -0.68 6.43
N ILE A 45 2.35 -1.71 5.66
CA ILE A 45 2.26 -1.69 4.19
C ILE A 45 0.80 -1.51 3.75
N ILE A 46 -0.12 -2.30 4.33
CA ILE A 46 -1.55 -2.28 3.98
C ILE A 46 -2.16 -0.90 4.28
N ILE A 47 -1.87 -0.32 5.45
CA ILE A 47 -2.37 0.99 5.85
C ILE A 47 -1.82 2.08 4.93
N ILE A 48 -0.52 2.08 4.63
CA ILE A 48 0.10 3.08 3.77
C ILE A 48 -0.44 3.00 2.35
N MET A 49 -0.59 1.80 1.79
CA MET A 49 -1.15 1.65 0.45
C MET A 49 -2.62 2.11 0.41
N SER A 50 -3.41 1.75 1.42
CA SER A 50 -4.79 2.22 1.55
C SER A 50 -4.87 3.75 1.65
N TRP A 51 -3.98 4.36 2.43
CA TRP A 51 -3.83 5.82 2.51
C TRP A 51 -3.49 6.44 1.15
N CYS A 52 -2.55 5.85 0.42
CA CYS A 52 -2.15 6.35 -0.90
C CYS A 52 -3.31 6.27 -1.91
N ILE A 53 -4.07 5.16 -1.92
CA ILE A 53 -5.27 5.00 -2.76
C ILE A 53 -6.33 6.05 -2.39
N TRP A 54 -6.55 6.27 -1.10
CA TRP A 54 -7.48 7.29 -0.61
C TRP A 54 -7.08 8.70 -1.08
N MET A 55 -5.80 9.05 -0.94
CA MET A 55 -5.25 10.33 -1.40
C MET A 55 -5.40 10.52 -2.90
N ALA A 56 -5.12 9.48 -3.70
CA ALA A 56 -5.28 9.55 -5.16
C ALA A 56 -6.74 9.79 -5.57
N ARG A 57 -7.70 9.17 -4.88
CA ARG A 57 -9.13 9.45 -5.09
C ARG A 57 -9.47 10.89 -4.73
N ASN A 58 -8.97 11.39 -3.61
CA ASN A 58 -9.23 12.76 -3.18
C ASN A 58 -8.63 13.78 -4.16
N ASP A 59 -7.43 13.54 -4.67
CA ASP A 59 -6.82 14.39 -5.70
C ASP A 59 -7.69 14.41 -6.98
N LEU A 60 -8.30 13.28 -7.36
CA LEU A 60 -9.26 13.25 -8.46
C LEU A 60 -10.51 14.08 -8.16
N ILE A 61 -11.15 13.89 -7.00
CA ILE A 61 -12.41 14.56 -6.65
C ILE A 61 -12.23 16.07 -6.47
N PHE A 62 -11.19 16.49 -5.74
CA PHE A 62 -11.03 17.88 -5.33
C PHE A 62 -10.15 18.70 -6.28
N LYS A 63 -9.26 18.05 -7.04
CA LYS A 63 -8.30 18.75 -7.93
C LYS A 63 -8.42 18.33 -9.39
N GLY A 64 -9.25 17.35 -9.72
CA GLY A 64 -9.38 16.83 -11.08
C GLY A 64 -8.13 16.10 -11.58
N ILE A 65 -7.22 15.71 -10.68
CA ILE A 65 -5.96 15.04 -11.07
C ILE A 65 -6.23 13.54 -11.17
N PRO A 66 -6.09 12.92 -12.36
CA PRO A 66 -6.33 11.49 -12.50
C PRO A 66 -5.25 10.68 -11.78
N PRO A 67 -5.64 9.56 -11.14
CA PRO A 67 -4.69 8.67 -10.48
C PRO A 67 -3.74 8.03 -11.51
N GLN A 68 -2.44 7.99 -11.20
CA GLN A 68 -1.40 7.40 -12.06
C GLN A 68 -0.48 6.48 -11.26
N LEU A 69 -0.18 5.29 -11.78
CA LEU A 69 0.67 4.30 -11.10
C LEU A 69 2.12 4.77 -10.88
N SER A 70 2.67 5.54 -11.81
CA SER A 70 4.01 6.15 -11.66
C SER A 70 4.07 7.08 -10.44
N SER A 71 3.08 7.93 -10.27
CA SER A 71 2.93 8.83 -9.13
C SER A 71 2.65 8.08 -7.82
N MET A 72 1.93 6.96 -7.90
CA MET A 72 1.66 6.09 -6.74
C MET A 72 2.91 5.44 -6.18
N ARG A 73 3.80 4.95 -7.04
CA ARG A 73 5.08 4.37 -6.63
C ARG A 73 5.88 5.36 -5.77
N SER A 74 6.05 6.59 -6.27
CA SER A 74 6.78 7.65 -5.55
C SER A 74 6.08 8.06 -4.26
N ARG A 75 4.74 8.18 -4.28
CA ARG A 75 3.96 8.51 -3.07
C ARG A 75 4.10 7.44 -1.99
N PHE A 76 3.94 6.17 -2.35
CA PHE A 76 4.09 5.06 -1.42
C PHE A 76 5.48 5.07 -0.80
N LYS A 77 6.55 5.23 -1.61
CA LYS A 77 7.93 5.31 -1.11
C LYS A 77 8.10 6.44 -0.09
N ASN A 78 7.60 7.63 -0.39
CA ASN A 78 7.69 8.79 0.49
C ASN A 78 6.95 8.57 1.82
N GLU A 79 5.71 8.09 1.78
CA GLU A 79 4.91 7.80 2.97
C GLU A 79 5.56 6.68 3.81
N PHE A 80 6.10 5.65 3.15
CA PHE A 80 6.79 4.54 3.82
C PHE A 80 8.07 5.00 4.51
N THR A 81 8.86 5.89 3.89
CA THR A 81 10.03 6.51 4.53
C THR A 81 9.65 7.30 5.78
N VAL A 82 8.54 8.06 5.76
CA VAL A 82 8.07 8.78 6.95
C VAL A 82 7.69 7.83 8.08
N VAL A 83 7.10 6.67 7.75
CA VAL A 83 6.76 5.63 8.74
C VAL A 83 8.02 4.98 9.32
N ILE A 84 9.02 4.67 8.49
CA ILE A 84 10.31 4.13 8.94
C ILE A 84 10.96 5.05 9.98
N LEU A 85 10.99 6.36 9.75
CA LEU A 85 11.57 7.35 10.67
C LEU A 85 10.91 7.36 12.06
N ARG A 86 9.68 6.86 12.17
CA ARG A 86 8.90 6.81 13.42
C ARG A 86 8.79 5.37 13.97
N ALA A 87 9.29 4.38 13.24
CA ALA A 87 9.21 2.99 13.64
C ALA A 87 10.16 2.71 14.83
N LYS A 88 9.77 1.77 15.68
CA LYS A 88 10.65 1.31 16.77
C LYS A 88 11.89 0.65 16.18
N SER A 89 13.03 0.83 16.83
CA SER A 89 14.35 0.33 16.43
C SER A 89 14.39 -1.07 15.80
N PRO A 90 13.72 -2.13 16.34
CA PRO A 90 13.83 -3.48 15.75
C PRO A 90 13.21 -3.63 14.36
N TYR A 91 12.31 -2.73 13.96
CA TYR A 91 11.67 -2.78 12.63
C TYR A 91 12.35 -1.88 11.60
N HIS A 92 13.16 -0.93 12.05
CA HIS A 92 13.73 0.12 11.19
C HIS A 92 14.58 -0.48 10.05
N ASP A 93 15.49 -1.39 10.37
CA ASP A 93 16.41 -1.96 9.38
C ASP A 93 15.68 -2.92 8.43
N VAL A 94 14.75 -3.71 8.95
CA VAL A 94 13.95 -4.65 8.15
C VAL A 94 13.02 -3.90 7.20
N MET A 95 12.39 -2.80 7.64
CA MET A 95 11.56 -1.96 6.80
C MET A 95 12.37 -1.23 5.72
N ASN A 96 13.57 -0.73 6.04
CA ASN A 96 14.46 -0.11 5.06
C ASN A 96 14.90 -1.10 3.99
N LEU A 97 15.34 -2.30 4.41
CA LEU A 97 15.73 -3.36 3.48
C LEU A 97 14.57 -3.73 2.55
N TRP A 98 13.38 -3.93 3.11
CA TRP A 98 12.20 -4.25 2.33
C TRP A 98 11.87 -3.16 1.29
N LEU A 99 11.93 -1.87 1.69
CA LEU A 99 11.69 -0.75 0.79
C LEU A 99 12.68 -0.73 -0.38
N GLN A 100 13.97 -0.99 -0.12
CA GLN A 100 15.02 -1.02 -1.14
C GLN A 100 14.90 -2.21 -2.11
N THR A 101 14.41 -3.36 -1.64
CA THR A 101 14.23 -4.55 -2.49
C THR A 101 13.03 -4.42 -3.43
N HIS A 102 11.99 -3.64 -3.06
CA HIS A 102 10.75 -3.53 -3.82
C HIS A 102 10.62 -2.22 -4.62
N PHE A 103 11.47 -1.21 -4.37
CA PHE A 103 11.40 0.12 -4.99
C PHE A 103 12.74 0.81 -5.26
#